data_AF-A0A954XXJ8-F1
#
_entry.id   AF-A0A954XXJ8-F1
#
_cell.length_a   1.000
_cell.length_b   1.000
_cell.length_c   1.000
_cell.angle_alpha   90.00
_cell.angle_beta   90.00
_cell.angle_gamma   90.00
#
_symmetry.space_group_name_H-M   'P 1'
#
loop_
_entity.id
_entity.type
_entity.pdbx_description
1 polymer ?
#
loop_
_entity_poly.entity_id
_entity_poly.type
_entity_poly.pdbx_seq_one_letter_code
_entity_poly.pdbx_strand_id
1 'polypeptide(L)'
;MTPDEFAAAVLPRVAAAWDAACLCAQPGFRKLLSFDFRDYDAGPMGLAETETLGNTFIRQRFDRIGDRQDLDSGDSLQKYACPQCGAACEEEFAEFSIAMSRSCFRFTSPGELTPTALYLVGFYGFSRDDFEKVHDFKRTESVAEFLRSIDVGAEA
;
A
#
# COMPACT_ATOMS: atom_id res chain seq x y z
N MET A 1 16.16 -2.19 3.33
CA MET A 1 16.14 -2.47 1.88
C MET A 1 15.99 -1.12 1.19
N THR A 2 16.70 -0.87 0.10
CA THR A 2 16.47 0.32 -0.73
C THR A 2 15.22 0.14 -1.60
N PRO A 3 14.64 1.22 -2.16
CA PRO A 3 13.51 1.10 -3.09
C PRO A 3 13.83 0.20 -4.28
N ASP A 4 15.05 0.30 -4.83
CA ASP A 4 15.50 -0.52 -5.96
C ASP A 4 15.57 -2.00 -5.59
N GLU A 5 16.08 -2.31 -4.40
CA GLU A 5 16.11 -3.69 -3.89
C GLU A 5 14.69 -4.24 -3.67
N PHE A 6 13.75 -3.40 -3.21
CA PHE A 6 12.35 -3.79 -3.05
C PHE A 6 11.66 -4.03 -4.39
N ALA A 7 11.85 -3.12 -5.34
CA ALA A 7 11.33 -3.24 -6.70
C ALA A 7 11.90 -4.47 -7.42
N ALA A 8 13.15 -4.85 -7.15
CA ALA A 8 13.78 -6.02 -7.76
C ALA A 8 13.40 -7.35 -7.09
N ALA A 9 13.38 -7.40 -5.76
CA ALA A 9 13.25 -8.65 -5.01
C ALA A 9 11.82 -8.98 -4.57
N VAL A 10 11.03 -7.96 -4.24
CA VAL A 10 9.71 -8.12 -3.61
C VAL A 10 8.60 -7.93 -4.63
N LEU A 11 8.61 -6.80 -5.32
CA LEU A 11 7.52 -6.40 -6.23
C LEU A 11 7.13 -7.47 -7.26
N PRO A 12 8.07 -8.16 -7.95
CA PRO A 12 7.72 -9.15 -8.95
C PRO A 12 7.01 -10.37 -8.35
N ARG A 13 7.32 -10.72 -7.09
CA ARG A 13 6.66 -11.84 -6.40
C ARG A 13 5.26 -11.49 -5.95
N VAL A 14 5.07 -10.29 -5.38
CA VAL A 14 3.72 -9.81 -5.03
C VAL A 14 2.86 -9.69 -6.30
N ALA A 15 3.45 -9.23 -7.40
CA ALA A 15 2.76 -9.13 -8.69
C ALA A 15 2.35 -10.51 -9.21
N ALA A 16 3.27 -11.47 -9.21
CA ALA A 16 2.99 -12.84 -9.62
C ALA A 16 1.90 -13.49 -8.75
N ALA A 17 1.92 -13.26 -7.44
CA ALA A 17 0.88 -13.76 -6.53
C ALA A 17 -0.50 -13.15 -6.85
N TRP A 18 -0.54 -11.83 -7.15
CA TRP A 18 -1.78 -11.16 -7.57
C TRP A 18 -2.29 -11.62 -8.94
N ASP A 19 -1.39 -11.85 -9.89
CA ASP A 19 -1.74 -12.36 -11.21
C ASP A 19 -2.30 -13.79 -11.12
N ALA A 20 -1.80 -14.60 -10.17
CA ALA A 20 -2.29 -15.95 -9.92
C ALA A 20 -3.64 -15.99 -9.18
N ALA A 21 -3.82 -15.12 -8.18
CA ALA A 21 -5.04 -15.02 -7.39
C ALA A 21 -5.29 -13.57 -6.95
N CYS A 22 -6.51 -13.06 -7.19
CA CYS A 22 -6.84 -11.68 -6.87
C CYS A 22 -6.68 -11.39 -5.37
N LEU A 23 -5.63 -10.65 -4.99
CA LEU A 23 -5.37 -10.31 -3.58
C LEU A 23 -6.23 -9.14 -3.09
N CYS A 24 -7.09 -8.57 -3.94
CA CYS A 24 -7.91 -7.43 -3.57
C CYS A 24 -8.93 -7.73 -2.47
N ALA A 25 -9.18 -8.99 -2.13
CA ALA A 25 -9.97 -9.40 -0.97
C ALA A 25 -9.11 -9.77 0.24
N GLN A 26 -7.81 -9.97 0.05
CA GLN A 26 -6.91 -10.34 1.13
C GLN A 26 -6.68 -9.13 2.03
N PRO A 27 -7.01 -9.24 3.32
CA PRO A 27 -6.95 -8.06 4.17
C PRO A 27 -5.52 -7.52 4.33
N GLY A 28 -4.51 -8.39 4.33
CA GLY A 28 -3.09 -7.98 4.41
C GLY A 28 -2.64 -7.15 3.22
N PHE A 29 -3.09 -7.51 2.01
CA PHE A 29 -2.80 -6.75 0.80
C PHE A 29 -3.50 -5.39 0.80
N ARG A 30 -4.78 -5.33 1.21
CA ARG A 30 -5.50 -4.06 1.37
C ARG A 30 -4.79 -3.14 2.36
N LYS A 31 -4.39 -3.68 3.52
CA LYS A 31 -3.71 -2.91 4.57
C LYS A 31 -2.37 -2.34 4.13
N LEU A 32 -1.61 -3.10 3.33
CA LEU A 32 -0.33 -2.66 2.76
C LEU A 32 -0.49 -1.45 1.82
N LEU A 33 -1.57 -1.42 1.05
CA LEU A 33 -1.90 -0.33 0.13
C LEU A 33 -2.61 0.84 0.83
N SER A 34 -3.39 0.56 1.88
CA SER A 34 -4.20 1.54 2.62
C SER A 34 -3.52 2.21 3.80
N PHE A 35 -2.20 2.29 3.77
CA PHE A 35 -1.43 2.80 4.89
C PHE A 35 -1.46 4.35 4.94
N ASP A 36 -1.97 4.93 6.04
CA ASP A 36 -1.96 6.37 6.33
C ASP A 36 -1.24 6.64 7.66
N PHE A 37 -0.15 7.43 7.63
CA PHE A 37 0.64 7.76 8.83
C PHE A 37 -0.14 8.55 9.88
N ARG A 38 -1.20 9.25 9.48
CA ARG A 38 -2.05 10.01 10.41
C ARG A 38 -2.73 9.13 11.44
N ASP A 39 -2.99 7.87 11.09
CA ASP A 39 -3.63 6.90 11.97
C ASP A 39 -2.76 6.60 13.22
N TYR A 40 -1.47 6.93 13.19
CA TYR A 40 -0.51 6.65 14.25
C TYR A 40 0.12 7.91 14.88
N ASP A 41 -0.49 9.09 14.69
CA ASP A 41 0.07 10.37 15.15
C ASP A 41 1.54 10.55 14.71
N ALA A 42 1.79 10.20 13.45
CA ALA A 42 3.08 10.32 12.82
C ALA A 42 3.01 11.34 11.67
N GLY A 43 4.11 12.06 11.46
CA GLY A 43 4.20 13.08 10.40
C GLY A 43 4.04 12.48 8.99
N PRO A 44 3.98 13.32 7.95
CA PRO A 44 4.05 12.83 6.57
C PRO A 44 5.40 12.14 6.36
N MET A 45 5.36 10.84 6.09
CA MET A 45 6.55 10.02 5.89
C MET A 45 6.40 9.18 4.62
N GLY A 46 7.53 8.91 3.96
CA GLY A 46 7.58 8.12 2.73
C GLY A 46 7.85 6.65 3.03
N LEU A 47 6.89 5.80 2.69
CA LEU A 47 7.14 4.37 2.46
C LEU A 47 7.50 4.20 1.00
N ALA A 48 8.77 3.95 0.71
CA ALA A 48 9.19 3.67 -0.66
C ALA A 48 8.44 2.47 -1.24
N GLU A 49 8.11 1.50 -0.38
CA GLU A 49 7.34 0.33 -0.73
C GLU A 49 5.89 0.68 -1.08
N THR A 50 5.19 1.45 -0.24
CA THR A 50 3.76 1.74 -0.46
C THR A 50 3.53 2.58 -1.71
N GLU A 51 4.39 3.55 -2.02
CA GLU A 51 4.28 4.29 -3.28
C GLU A 51 4.51 3.37 -4.49
N THR A 52 5.57 2.55 -4.44
CA THR A 52 5.88 1.58 -5.50
C THR A 52 4.74 0.59 -5.69
N LEU A 53 4.17 0.07 -4.60
CA LEU A 53 3.04 -0.85 -4.61
C LEU A 53 1.77 -0.19 -5.12
N GLY A 54 1.44 1.02 -4.64
CA GLY A 54 0.28 1.78 -5.11
C GLY A 54 0.34 2.06 -6.60
N ASN A 55 1.51 2.48 -7.10
CA ASN A 55 1.73 2.68 -8.53
C ASN A 55 1.57 1.36 -9.32
N THR A 56 2.20 0.29 -8.85
CA THR A 56 2.23 -1.00 -9.55
C THR A 56 0.86 -1.69 -9.54
N PHE A 57 0.16 -1.70 -8.42
CA PHE A 57 -1.10 -2.44 -8.27
C PHE A 57 -2.32 -1.59 -8.56
N ILE A 58 -2.42 -0.39 -8.01
CA ILE A 58 -3.62 0.43 -8.22
C ILE A 58 -3.52 1.16 -9.55
N ARG A 59 -2.51 2.02 -9.72
CA ARG A 59 -2.46 2.93 -10.89
C ARG A 59 -2.23 2.20 -12.23
N GLN A 60 -1.48 1.10 -12.23
CA GLN A 60 -1.15 0.35 -13.46
C GLN A 60 -2.06 -0.83 -13.77
N ARG A 61 -2.68 -1.46 -12.75
CA ARG A 61 -3.47 -2.70 -12.95
C ARG A 61 -4.96 -2.54 -12.71
N PHE A 62 -5.42 -1.45 -12.08
CA PHE A 62 -6.85 -1.21 -11.91
C PHE A 62 -7.36 -0.27 -13.00
N ASP A 63 -8.62 -0.45 -13.37
CA ASP A 63 -9.30 0.46 -14.29
C ASP A 63 -9.67 1.74 -13.54
N ARG A 64 -9.27 2.90 -14.07
CA ARG A 64 -9.71 4.18 -13.53
C ARG A 64 -11.18 4.40 -13.89
N ILE A 65 -12.04 4.55 -12.87
CA ILE A 65 -13.50 4.65 -13.00
C ILE A 65 -14.06 6.02 -12.58
N GLY A 66 -13.21 6.93 -12.10
CA GLY A 66 -13.62 8.30 -11.81
C GLY A 66 -12.52 9.13 -11.16
N ASP A 67 -12.79 10.42 -11.04
CA ASP A 67 -11.96 11.38 -10.32
C ASP A 67 -12.79 12.53 -9.77
N ARG A 68 -12.26 13.16 -8.72
CA ARG A 68 -12.74 14.41 -8.16
C ARG A 68 -11.52 15.20 -7.73
N GLN A 69 -11.43 16.45 -8.14
CA GLN A 69 -10.40 17.37 -7.67
C GLN A 69 -11.05 18.40 -6.74
N ASP A 70 -10.43 18.66 -5.60
CA ASP A 70 -10.75 19.80 -4.75
C ASP A 70 -9.79 20.95 -5.11
N LEU A 71 -10.35 22.02 -5.69
CA LEU A 71 -9.55 23.15 -6.16
C LEU A 71 -9.05 24.03 -5.00
N ASP A 72 -9.69 23.95 -3.83
CA ASP A 72 -9.36 24.80 -2.69
C ASP A 72 -8.25 24.17 -1.83
N SER A 73 -8.22 22.83 -1.70
CA SER A 73 -7.14 22.12 -0.99
C SER A 73 -6.01 21.66 -1.90
N GLY A 74 -6.21 21.62 -3.22
CA GLY A 74 -5.27 20.99 -4.17
C GLY A 74 -5.28 19.46 -4.09
N ASP A 75 -6.13 18.87 -3.24
CA ASP A 75 -6.25 17.43 -3.12
C ASP A 75 -6.96 16.86 -4.35
N SER A 76 -6.54 15.67 -4.76
CA SER A 76 -7.24 14.90 -5.77
C SER A 76 -7.65 13.55 -5.24
N LEU A 77 -8.86 13.13 -5.60
CA LEU A 77 -9.40 11.83 -5.31
C LEU A 77 -9.59 11.08 -6.63
N GLN A 78 -8.92 9.95 -6.79
CA GLN A 78 -9.07 9.10 -7.96
C GLN A 78 -9.76 7.80 -7.56
N LYS A 79 -10.66 7.29 -8.39
CA LYS A 79 -11.36 6.02 -8.15
C LYS A 79 -10.91 4.98 -9.17
N TYR A 80 -10.63 3.80 -8.67
CA TYR A 80 -10.15 2.65 -9.41
C TYR A 80 -11.02 1.43 -9.13
N ALA A 81 -11.15 0.54 -10.10
CA ALA A 81 -11.78 -0.76 -9.95
C ALA A 81 -10.82 -1.88 -10.37
N CYS A 82 -10.69 -2.91 -9.54
CA CYS A 82 -9.94 -4.10 -9.90
C CYS A 82 -10.66 -4.83 -11.04
N PRO A 83 -10.01 -5.08 -12.20
CA PRO A 83 -10.65 -5.77 -13.32
C PRO A 83 -10.96 -7.25 -13.02
N GLN A 84 -10.29 -7.86 -12.05
CA GLN A 84 -10.49 -9.27 -11.71
C GLN A 84 -11.69 -9.52 -10.78
N CYS A 85 -11.94 -8.63 -9.80
CA CYS A 85 -12.96 -8.85 -8.77
C CYS A 85 -13.94 -7.68 -8.59
N GLY A 86 -13.77 -6.57 -9.31
CA GLY A 86 -14.61 -5.38 -9.19
C GLY A 86 -14.42 -4.58 -7.91
N ALA A 87 -13.45 -4.92 -7.05
CA ALA A 87 -13.18 -4.16 -5.83
C ALA A 87 -12.80 -2.72 -6.18
N ALA A 88 -13.51 -1.76 -5.59
CA ALA A 88 -13.22 -0.34 -5.80
C ALA A 88 -12.23 0.17 -4.76
N CYS A 89 -11.27 0.96 -5.23
CA CYS A 89 -10.22 1.61 -4.45
C CYS A 89 -10.21 3.11 -4.74
N GLU A 90 -10.14 3.93 -3.71
CA GLU A 90 -10.04 5.38 -3.83
C GLU A 90 -8.62 5.81 -3.44
N GLU A 91 -7.94 6.59 -4.28
CA GLU A 91 -6.68 7.23 -3.96
C GLU A 91 -6.93 8.68 -3.58
N GLU A 92 -6.58 9.06 -2.36
CA GLU A 92 -6.45 10.44 -1.91
C GLU A 92 -5.00 10.88 -2.11
N PHE A 93 -4.77 11.79 -3.04
CA PHE A 93 -3.46 12.41 -3.28
C PHE A 93 -3.48 13.85 -2.78
N ALA A 94 -2.50 14.19 -1.95
CA ALA A 94 -2.28 15.53 -1.41
C ALA A 94 -0.85 15.99 -1.71
N GLU A 95 -0.70 17.20 -2.26
CA GLU A 95 0.60 17.83 -2.51
C GLU A 95 0.86 18.90 -1.45
N PHE A 96 1.93 18.72 -0.67
CA PHE A 96 2.35 19.67 0.37
C PHE A 96 3.43 20.63 -0.14
N SER A 97 4.29 20.16 -1.05
CA SER A 97 5.29 20.97 -1.77
C SER A 97 5.77 20.25 -3.03
N ILE A 98 6.56 20.93 -3.86
CA ILE A 98 7.16 20.39 -5.10
C ILE A 98 7.89 19.05 -4.89
N ALA A 99 8.42 18.81 -3.68
CA ALA A 99 9.15 17.59 -3.33
C ALA A 99 8.45 16.72 -2.28
N MET A 100 7.22 17.06 -1.88
CA MET A 100 6.48 16.34 -0.85
C MET A 100 5.03 16.16 -1.25
N SER A 101 4.65 14.91 -1.51
CA SER A 101 3.27 14.52 -1.71
C SER A 101 2.94 13.31 -0.83
N ARG A 102 1.65 13.02 -0.70
CA ARG A 102 1.12 11.83 -0.04
C ARG A 102 0.08 11.21 -0.94
N SER A 103 0.13 9.88 -1.06
CA SER A 103 -0.93 9.08 -1.67
C SER A 103 -1.46 8.10 -0.63
N CYS A 104 -2.78 8.05 -0.42
CA CYS A 104 -3.44 7.11 0.46
C CYS A 104 -4.52 6.36 -0.31
N PHE A 105 -4.46 5.02 -0.34
CA PHE A 105 -5.43 4.20 -1.05
C PHE A 105 -6.47 3.64 -0.08
N ARG A 106 -7.77 3.68 -0.37
CA ARG A 106 -8.82 3.14 0.49
C ARG A 106 -9.72 2.21 -0.31
N PHE A 107 -9.76 0.95 0.08
CA PHE A 107 -10.68 -0.02 -0.52
C PHE A 107 -12.08 0.16 0.07
N THR A 108 -13.09 0.24 -0.80
CA THR A 108 -14.50 0.45 -0.42
C THR A 108 -15.26 -0.85 -0.11
N SER A 109 -14.63 -2.00 -0.37
CA SER A 109 -15.25 -3.33 -0.26
C SER A 109 -15.30 -3.84 1.20
N PRO A 110 -16.40 -4.50 1.64
CA PRO A 110 -16.70 -4.81 3.06
C PRO A 110 -15.95 -6.03 3.62
N GLY A 111 -14.73 -6.29 3.14
CA GLY A 111 -13.91 -7.33 3.75
C GLY A 111 -13.38 -6.83 5.10
N GLU A 112 -13.41 -7.67 6.13
CA GLU A 112 -12.76 -7.37 7.39
C GLU A 112 -11.30 -7.01 7.11
N LEU A 113 -10.89 -5.81 7.50
CA LEU A 113 -9.48 -5.45 7.51
C LEU A 113 -8.77 -6.41 8.47
N THR A 114 -7.61 -6.92 8.09
CA THR A 114 -6.81 -7.71 9.01
C THR A 114 -6.37 -6.76 10.13
N PRO A 115 -6.48 -7.18 11.39
CA PRO A 115 -5.93 -6.40 12.50
C PRO A 115 -4.40 -6.33 12.44
N THR A 116 -3.75 -7.17 11.62
CA THR A 116 -2.30 -7.14 11.45
C THR A 116 -1.85 -7.56 10.06
N ALA A 117 -1.02 -6.74 9.40
CA ALA A 117 -0.35 -7.13 8.16
C ALA A 117 1.14 -7.40 8.42
N LEU A 118 1.72 -8.34 7.67
CA LEU A 118 3.16 -8.48 7.59
C LEU A 118 3.68 -7.46 6.56
N TYR A 119 4.80 -6.82 6.84
CA TYR A 119 5.41 -5.85 5.94
C TYR A 119 6.93 -5.87 6.06
N LEU A 120 7.59 -5.72 4.91
CA LEU A 120 8.98 -5.32 4.85
C LEU A 120 9.04 -3.82 4.69
N VAL A 121 9.97 -3.22 5.41
CA VAL A 121 10.09 -1.80 5.57
C VAL A 121 11.39 -1.28 4.92
N GLY A 122 11.27 -0.20 4.16
CA GLY A 122 12.36 0.67 3.72
C GLY A 122 11.90 2.12 3.78
N PHE A 123 12.36 2.83 4.80
CA PHE A 123 11.97 4.23 5.00
C PHE A 123 13.09 5.19 4.67
N TYR A 124 12.71 6.33 4.12
CA TYR A 124 13.50 7.55 4.16
C TYR A 124 12.94 8.45 5.26
N GLY A 125 13.81 8.95 6.15
CA GLY A 125 13.44 9.98 7.13
C GLY A 125 12.74 9.48 8.41
N PHE A 126 12.72 8.17 8.68
CA PHE A 126 12.19 7.62 9.93
C PHE A 126 13.21 7.66 11.07
N SER A 127 12.74 7.98 12.28
CA SER A 127 13.44 7.64 13.52
C SER A 127 12.98 6.27 14.03
N ARG A 128 13.72 5.69 14.99
CA ARG A 128 13.29 4.44 15.65
C ARG A 128 11.95 4.61 16.36
N ASP A 129 11.69 5.78 16.93
CA ASP A 129 10.52 6.05 17.78
C ASP A 129 9.22 6.08 16.96
N ASP A 130 9.30 6.46 15.68
CA ASP A 130 8.14 6.43 14.77
C ASP A 130 7.63 5.00 14.52
N PHE A 131 8.50 3.99 14.64
CA PHE A 131 8.10 2.59 14.52
C PHE A 131 7.32 2.09 15.73
N GLU A 132 7.64 2.60 16.91
CA GLU A 132 6.99 2.16 18.13
C GLU A 132 5.51 2.58 18.17
N LYS A 133 5.13 3.56 17.33
CA LYS A 133 3.75 3.99 17.12
C LYS A 133 2.95 3.05 16.22
N VAL A 134 3.61 2.25 15.36
CA VAL A 134 2.94 1.33 14.41
C VAL A 134 2.77 -0.05 15.06
N HIS A 135 1.57 -0.33 15.56
CA HIS A 135 1.29 -1.53 16.36
C HIS A 135 0.50 -2.64 15.64
N ASP A 136 -0.08 -2.34 14.49
CA ASP A 136 -0.94 -3.23 13.71
C ASP A 136 -0.23 -3.75 12.46
N PHE A 137 1.10 -3.70 12.49
CA PHE A 137 1.94 -4.45 11.58
C PHE A 137 2.92 -5.32 12.34
N LYS A 138 3.19 -6.49 11.77
CA LYS A 138 4.26 -7.36 12.23
C LYS A 138 5.51 -7.10 11.39
N ARG A 139 6.57 -6.63 12.05
CA ARG A 139 7.89 -6.51 11.44
C ARG A 139 8.43 -7.90 11.09
N THR A 140 8.98 -8.04 9.89
CA THR A 140 9.75 -9.24 9.49
C THR A 140 11.21 -9.10 9.81
N GLU A 141 11.85 -10.20 10.20
CA GLU A 141 13.30 -10.21 10.42
C GLU A 141 14.08 -10.30 9.11
N SER A 142 13.45 -10.79 8.03
CA SER A 142 14.06 -10.89 6.70
C SER A 142 13.08 -10.81 5.54
N VAL A 143 13.59 -10.45 4.37
CA VAL A 143 12.87 -10.47 3.08
C VAL A 143 12.32 -11.87 2.78
N ALA A 144 13.09 -12.92 3.07
CA ALA A 144 12.69 -14.30 2.82
C ALA A 144 11.49 -14.71 3.70
N GLU A 145 11.45 -14.26 4.94
CA GLU A 145 10.29 -14.45 5.81
C GLU A 145 9.06 -13.72 5.29
N PHE A 146 9.24 -12.47 4.84
CA PHE A 146 8.16 -11.68 4.23
C PHE A 146 7.55 -12.40 3.03
N LEU A 147 8.39 -12.79 2.07
CA LEU A 147 7.93 -13.45 0.83
C LEU A 147 7.17 -14.75 1.10
N ARG A 148 7.66 -15.58 2.04
CA ARG A 148 6.95 -16.82 2.42
C ARG A 148 5.54 -16.57 2.94
N SER A 149 5.31 -15.47 3.65
CA SER A 149 3.97 -15.16 4.16
C SER A 149 2.98 -14.79 3.06
N ILE A 150 3.47 -14.21 1.96
CA ILE A 150 2.66 -13.85 0.80
C ILE A 150 2.31 -15.11 0.03
N ASP A 151 3.29 -15.99 -0.17
CA ASP A 151 3.11 -17.26 -0.87
C ASP A 151 2.08 -18.15 -0.17
N VAL A 152 2.11 -18.25 1.17
CA VAL A 152 1.13 -19.02 1.97
C VAL A 152 -0.29 -18.43 1.89
N GLY A 153 -0.42 -17.12 1.72
CA GLY A 153 -1.71 -16.46 1.52
C GLY A 153 -2.32 -16.73 0.13
N ALA A 154 -1.52 -17.07 -0.88
CA ALA A 154 -1.99 -17.36 -2.24
C ALA A 154 -2.46 -18.82 -2.43
N GLU A 155 -2.14 -19.72 -1.50
CA GLU A 155 -2.52 -21.14 -1.53
C GLU A 155 -3.82 -21.47 -0.76
N ALA A 156 -4.38 -20.49 -0.04
CA ALA A 156 -5.60 -20.62 0.79
C ALA A 156 -6.85 -20.10 0.06
#